data_AF-A0A662IIX0-F1
#
_entry.id   AF-A0A662IIX0-F1
#
_cell.length_a   1.000
_cell.length_b   1.000
_cell.length_c   1.000
_cell.angle_alpha   90.00
_cell.angle_beta   90.00
_cell.angle_gamma   90.00
#
_symmetry.space_group_name_H-M   'P 1'
#
loop_
_entity.id
_entity.type
_entity.pdbx_description
1 polymer ?
#
loop_
_entity_poly.entity_id
_entity_poly.type
_entity_poly.pdbx_seq_one_letter_code
_entity_poly.pdbx_strand_id
1 'polypeptide(L)'
;MDKWLVNRRKPGRGPLDPEVSALCLEHGGRALCTVVNFACHAVVLGHNNLLISADYPGYVSTMVERLLGGSCLFLNGACGDINPLTPGTSLERVYDRSVGTFKHAEEMGAAIACEAVKSLLSSESSSVRGVWAARRHVELKIREFPRISDEELEATRRSFKDALAKGNWGEASKLRFRLAMMELVKRLEERCPDGVLRTEVQALRIGDAVVVGLPGEPFVEVGLRIKASSRAGLTMVAGYANDAIGYLPTDEAFEEGGYEVSLPVCIVERGAASRLVDEATRLVEELLAEG
;
A
#
# COMPACT_ATOMS: atom_id res chain seq x y z
N MET A 1 10.29 14.40 0.15
CA MET A 1 9.35 14.55 1.29
C MET A 1 9.78 13.76 2.54
N ASP A 2 11.09 13.66 2.80
CA ASP A 2 11.69 12.65 3.69
C ASP A 2 11.29 12.84 5.16
N LYS A 3 11.02 14.09 5.57
CA LYS A 3 10.64 14.45 6.94
C LYS A 3 9.30 13.85 7.38
N TRP A 4 8.48 13.40 6.44
CA TRP A 4 7.16 12.82 6.70
C TRP A 4 7.16 11.30 6.75
N LEU A 5 8.32 10.66 6.53
CA LEU A 5 8.40 9.22 6.36
C LEU A 5 9.36 8.59 7.38
N VAL A 6 9.03 7.38 7.78
CA VAL A 6 9.94 6.50 8.51
C VAL A 6 9.81 5.08 8.00
N ASN A 7 10.94 4.46 7.69
CA ASN A 7 11.00 3.02 7.48
C ASN A 7 10.83 2.36 8.86
N ARG A 8 9.69 1.71 9.09
CA ARG A 8 9.31 1.18 10.40
C ARG A 8 10.09 -0.09 10.78
N ARG A 9 10.76 -0.72 9.81
CA ARG A 9 11.64 -1.87 10.05
C ARG A 9 13.06 -1.44 10.38
N LYS A 10 13.53 -0.35 9.78
CA LYS A 10 14.86 0.22 9.99
C LYS A 10 14.77 1.74 10.27
N PRO A 11 14.22 2.17 11.41
CA PRO A 11 14.02 3.60 11.70
C PRO A 11 15.32 4.40 11.59
N GLY A 12 15.30 5.48 10.81
CA GLY A 12 16.43 6.40 10.62
C GLY A 12 17.55 5.90 9.69
N ARG A 13 17.48 4.68 9.14
CA ARG A 13 18.52 4.14 8.25
C ARG A 13 18.01 3.28 7.09
N GLY A 14 16.74 2.88 7.12
CA GLY A 14 16.11 2.11 6.06
C GLY A 14 15.86 2.96 4.80
N PRO A 15 15.69 2.31 3.64
CA PRO A 15 15.31 3.00 2.43
C PRO A 15 13.94 3.67 2.59
N LEU A 16 13.76 4.76 1.85
CA LEU A 16 12.53 5.53 1.74
C LEU A 16 12.30 5.84 0.26
N ASP A 17 11.04 6.02 -0.12
CA ASP A 17 10.64 6.64 -1.38
C ASP A 17 9.94 7.97 -1.04
N PRO A 18 10.68 9.09 -1.00
CA PRO A 18 10.15 10.37 -0.61
C PRO A 18 9.54 11.17 -1.77
N GLU A 19 9.45 10.57 -2.96
CA GLU A 19 8.94 11.20 -4.17
C GLU A 19 7.41 11.36 -4.09
N VAL A 20 6.92 12.56 -4.41
CA VAL A 20 5.49 12.78 -4.66
C VAL A 20 5.33 12.85 -6.17
N SER A 21 4.74 11.82 -6.74
CA SER A 21 4.45 11.75 -8.18
C SER A 21 3.04 12.27 -8.43
N ALA A 22 2.85 13.09 -9.46
CA ALA A 22 1.54 13.62 -9.82
C ALA A 22 1.32 13.60 -11.34
N LEU A 23 0.10 13.27 -11.76
CA LEU A 23 -0.35 13.28 -13.16
C LEU A 23 -1.69 13.99 -13.23
N CYS A 24 -1.81 15.02 -14.07
CA CYS A 24 -3.07 15.72 -14.32
C CYS A 24 -3.59 15.42 -15.73
N LEU A 25 -4.83 14.98 -15.83
CA LEU A 25 -5.58 14.88 -17.08
C LEU A 25 -6.41 16.14 -17.25
N GLU A 26 -6.18 16.86 -18.35
CA GLU A 26 -6.85 18.13 -18.64
C GLU A 26 -7.63 18.09 -19.95
N HIS A 27 -8.71 18.85 -20.02
CA HIS A 27 -9.46 19.08 -21.25
C HIS A 27 -9.88 20.54 -21.37
N GLY A 28 -9.53 21.19 -22.49
CA GLY A 28 -9.85 22.60 -22.73
C GLY A 28 -9.24 23.56 -21.68
N GLY A 29 -8.06 23.23 -21.16
CA GLY A 29 -7.36 24.01 -20.12
C GLY A 29 -7.98 23.88 -18.72
N ARG A 30 -8.80 22.85 -18.48
CA ARG A 30 -9.40 22.55 -17.17
C ARG A 30 -8.97 21.16 -16.72
N ALA A 31 -8.53 21.04 -15.47
CA ALA A 31 -8.27 19.75 -14.84
C ALA A 31 -9.55 18.92 -14.76
N LEU A 32 -9.50 17.68 -15.24
CA LEU A 32 -10.55 16.68 -15.10
C LEU A 32 -10.27 15.76 -13.92
N CYS A 33 -9.05 15.23 -13.87
CA CYS A 33 -8.62 14.32 -12.83
C CYS A 33 -7.12 14.48 -12.55
N THR A 34 -6.76 14.58 -11.28
CA THR A 34 -5.37 14.48 -10.83
C THR A 34 -5.17 13.15 -10.12
N VAL A 35 -4.08 12.46 -10.44
CA VAL A 35 -3.61 11.27 -9.74
C VAL A 35 -2.37 11.67 -8.94
N VAL A 36 -2.38 11.44 -7.64
CA VAL A 36 -1.23 11.65 -6.74
C VAL A 36 -0.79 10.30 -6.20
N ASN A 37 0.50 9.99 -6.30
CA ASN A 37 1.10 8.77 -5.77
C ASN A 37 2.17 9.09 -4.73
N PHE A 38 2.08 8.45 -3.57
CA PHE A 38 3.03 8.64 -2.47
C PHE A 38 3.15 7.37 -1.60
N ALA A 39 4.38 6.94 -1.34
CA ALA A 39 4.69 5.70 -0.64
C ALA A 39 4.66 5.85 0.89
N CYS A 40 3.45 5.85 1.46
CA CYS A 40 3.26 5.82 2.91
C CYS A 40 1.96 5.09 3.31
N HIS A 41 1.95 4.43 4.47
CA HIS A 41 0.72 3.92 5.07
C HIS A 41 -0.17 5.07 5.55
N ALA A 42 -1.49 4.96 5.29
CA ALA A 42 -2.53 5.84 5.83
C ALA A 42 -2.84 5.53 7.31
N VAL A 43 -1.84 5.73 8.17
CA VAL A 43 -1.89 5.41 9.62
C VAL A 43 -1.39 6.58 10.47
N VAL A 44 -1.71 7.82 10.05
CA VAL A 44 -1.51 8.96 10.94
C VAL A 44 -2.46 8.79 12.13
N LEU A 45 -3.74 8.55 11.88
CA LEU A 45 -4.71 8.23 12.93
C LEU A 45 -4.54 6.77 13.37
N GLY A 46 -4.11 6.56 14.61
CA GLY A 46 -3.89 5.23 15.17
C GLY A 46 -5.16 4.50 15.60
N HIS A 47 -4.97 3.32 16.18
CA HIS A 47 -6.06 2.43 16.64
C HIS A 47 -6.97 3.04 17.74
N ASN A 48 -6.56 4.15 18.35
CA ASN A 48 -7.32 4.89 19.35
C ASN A 48 -8.29 5.92 18.74
N ASN A 49 -8.21 6.20 17.44
CA ASN A 49 -9.22 6.98 16.73
C ASN A 49 -10.43 6.09 16.40
N LEU A 50 -11.62 6.51 16.83
CA LEU A 50 -12.88 5.78 16.61
C LEU A 50 -13.78 6.43 15.54
N LEU A 51 -13.30 7.49 14.89
CA LEU A 51 -14.05 8.20 13.84
C LEU A 51 -13.68 7.69 12.45
N ILE A 52 -14.67 7.61 11.57
CA ILE A 52 -14.44 7.32 10.14
C ILE A 52 -13.63 8.48 9.54
N SER A 53 -12.53 8.14 8.87
CA SER A 53 -11.62 9.10 8.26
C SER A 53 -10.93 8.46 7.06
N ALA A 54 -10.62 9.28 6.05
CA ALA A 54 -9.77 8.91 4.92
C ALA A 54 -8.26 9.18 5.21
N ASP A 55 -7.92 9.53 6.46
CA ASP A 55 -6.57 9.86 6.93
C ASP A 55 -5.89 10.96 6.08
N TYR A 56 -4.56 11.06 6.07
CA TYR A 56 -3.85 12.07 5.28
C TYR A 56 -4.18 12.01 3.77
N PRO A 57 -4.42 10.84 3.12
CA PRO A 57 -4.81 10.80 1.70
C PRO A 57 -6.08 11.60 1.39
N GLY A 58 -7.07 11.56 2.29
CA GLY A 58 -8.29 12.35 2.12
C GLY A 58 -8.03 13.86 2.09
N TYR A 59 -7.10 14.33 2.93
CA TYR A 59 -6.65 15.71 2.92
C TYR A 59 -5.85 16.07 1.66
N VAL A 60 -5.04 15.14 1.12
CA VAL A 60 -4.37 15.31 -0.18
C VAL A 60 -5.41 15.56 -1.27
N SER A 61 -6.35 14.62 -1.44
CA SER A 61 -7.37 14.72 -2.48
C SER A 61 -8.18 16.00 -2.35
N THR A 62 -8.71 16.29 -1.16
CA THR A 62 -9.52 17.49 -0.92
C THR A 62 -8.77 18.78 -1.27
N MET A 63 -7.49 18.87 -0.91
CA MET A 63 -6.71 20.07 -1.19
C MET A 63 -6.37 20.22 -2.68
N VAL A 64 -6.00 19.13 -3.35
CA VAL A 64 -5.73 19.15 -4.80
C VAL A 64 -6.99 19.55 -5.57
N GLU A 65 -8.15 18.97 -5.24
CA GLU A 65 -9.44 19.30 -5.87
C GLU A 65 -9.80 20.79 -5.68
N ARG A 66 -9.51 21.36 -4.51
CA ARG A 66 -9.73 22.80 -4.26
C ARG A 66 -8.80 23.70 -5.06
N LEU A 67 -7.55 23.30 -5.27
CA LEU A 67 -6.53 24.12 -5.92
C LEU A 67 -6.58 24.04 -7.45
N LEU A 68 -6.81 22.86 -8.00
CA LEU A 68 -6.77 22.61 -9.46
C LEU A 68 -8.15 22.43 -10.09
N GLY A 69 -9.18 22.09 -9.29
CA GLY A 69 -10.44 21.58 -9.80
C GLY A 69 -10.35 20.12 -10.24
N GLY A 70 -11.44 19.59 -10.79
CA GLY A 70 -11.54 18.17 -11.14
C GLY A 70 -11.58 17.26 -9.89
N SER A 71 -11.49 15.95 -10.11
CA SER A 71 -11.39 14.95 -9.03
C SER A 71 -9.94 14.58 -8.73
N CYS A 72 -9.61 14.22 -7.49
CA CYS A 72 -8.27 13.74 -7.14
C CYS A 72 -8.26 12.30 -6.64
N LEU A 73 -7.54 11.43 -7.34
CA LEU A 73 -7.26 10.06 -6.94
C LEU A 73 -5.92 10.00 -6.22
N PHE A 74 -5.90 9.43 -5.02
CA PHE A 74 -4.67 9.14 -4.30
C PHE A 74 -4.33 7.64 -4.42
N LEU A 75 -3.11 7.34 -4.83
CA LEU A 75 -2.57 5.98 -4.92
C LEU A 75 -1.48 5.80 -3.87
N ASN A 76 -1.67 4.83 -2.96
CA ASN A 76 -0.60 4.44 -2.04
C ASN A 76 0.56 3.81 -2.83
N GLY A 77 1.77 4.31 -2.60
CA GLY A 77 2.99 3.72 -3.14
C GLY A 77 3.30 2.35 -2.55
N ALA A 78 4.48 1.82 -2.88
CA ALA A 78 5.02 0.66 -2.18
C ALA A 78 5.44 1.07 -0.75
N CYS A 79 4.51 0.91 0.20
CA CYS A 79 4.66 1.42 1.55
C CYS A 79 4.61 0.35 2.63
N GLY A 80 4.71 -0.93 2.30
CA GLY A 80 4.59 -2.08 3.21
C GLY A 80 5.42 -1.98 4.49
N ASP A 81 6.53 -1.24 4.46
CA ASP A 81 7.42 -0.97 5.58
C ASP A 81 7.58 0.53 5.90
N ILE A 82 6.73 1.39 5.34
CA ILE A 82 6.78 2.85 5.49
C ILE A 82 5.58 3.37 6.26
N ASN A 83 5.85 4.04 7.38
CA ASN A 83 4.86 4.75 8.19
C ASN A 83 5.05 6.28 8.12
N PRO A 84 4.01 7.05 8.48
CA PRO A 84 4.14 8.48 8.67
C PRO A 84 5.07 8.84 9.83
N LEU A 85 5.96 9.81 9.64
CA LEU A 85 6.73 10.46 10.68
C LEU A 85 6.07 11.80 11.03
N THR A 86 5.13 11.76 11.96
CA THR A 86 4.39 12.94 12.45
C THR A 86 4.90 13.37 13.83
N PRO A 87 4.65 14.62 14.27
CA PRO A 87 4.99 15.05 15.63
C PRO A 87 4.50 14.07 16.69
N GLY A 88 5.36 13.74 17.65
CA GLY A 88 5.09 12.75 18.71
C GLY A 88 5.44 11.30 18.33
N THR A 89 5.71 10.98 17.06
CA THR A 89 6.18 9.65 16.66
C THR A 89 7.51 9.33 17.32
N SER A 90 7.58 8.23 18.06
CA SER A 90 8.84 7.72 18.62
C SER A 90 9.45 6.69 17.68
N LEU A 91 10.73 6.85 17.33
CA LEU A 91 11.46 5.86 16.52
C LEU A 91 11.66 4.53 17.26
N GLU A 92 11.67 4.55 18.60
CA GLU A 92 11.74 3.34 19.44
C GLU A 92 10.41 2.59 19.50
N ARG A 93 9.28 3.30 19.26
CA ARG A 93 7.92 2.73 19.22
C ARG A 93 7.25 3.03 17.89
N VAL A 94 7.96 2.79 16.78
CA VAL A 94 7.51 3.21 15.43
C VAL A 94 6.18 2.58 14.97
N TYR A 95 5.78 1.46 15.58
CA TYR A 95 4.48 0.80 15.37
C TYR A 95 3.35 1.40 16.22
N ASP A 96 3.66 2.17 17.27
CA ASP A 96 2.67 2.88 18.07
C ASP A 96 2.21 4.14 17.32
N ARG A 97 1.00 4.07 16.77
CA ARG A 97 0.36 5.16 16.02
C ARG A 97 -0.62 5.98 16.85
N SER A 98 -0.70 5.73 18.16
CA SER A 98 -1.70 6.36 19.03
C SER A 98 -1.52 7.88 19.23
N VAL A 99 -0.36 8.41 18.85
CA VAL A 99 0.02 9.83 19.00
C VAL A 99 -0.46 10.71 17.85
N GLY A 100 -0.90 10.14 16.73
CA GLY A 100 -1.32 10.94 15.59
C GLY A 100 -2.69 11.58 15.79
N THR A 101 -2.89 12.72 15.12
CA THR A 101 -4.08 13.56 15.27
C THR A 101 -4.62 13.95 13.90
N PHE A 102 -5.87 14.41 13.84
CA PHE A 102 -6.45 14.97 12.62
C PHE A 102 -5.63 16.15 12.08
N LYS A 103 -5.07 16.97 12.99
CA LYS A 103 -4.16 18.05 12.61
C LYS A 103 -2.90 17.52 11.92
N HIS A 104 -2.29 16.45 12.44
CA HIS A 104 -1.13 15.84 11.80
C HIS A 104 -1.47 15.26 10.42
N ALA A 105 -2.65 14.65 10.28
CA ALA A 105 -3.12 14.10 9.00
C ALA A 105 -3.36 15.23 7.98
N GLU A 106 -3.95 16.34 8.42
CA GLU A 106 -4.15 17.54 7.61
C GLU A 106 -2.82 18.18 7.19
N GLU A 107 -1.88 18.37 8.12
CA GLU A 107 -0.57 18.96 7.83
C GLU A 107 0.24 18.12 6.83
N MET A 108 0.25 16.80 7.02
CA MET A 108 0.92 15.87 6.11
C MET A 108 0.24 15.87 4.74
N GLY A 109 -1.09 15.78 4.71
CA GLY A 109 -1.87 15.80 3.47
C GLY A 109 -1.69 17.11 2.70
N ALA A 110 -1.68 18.25 3.40
CA ALA A 110 -1.43 19.56 2.81
C ALA A 110 -0.02 19.65 2.22
N ALA A 111 1.00 19.16 2.92
CA ALA A 111 2.37 19.19 2.42
C ALA A 111 2.53 18.36 1.14
N ILE A 112 1.91 17.17 1.08
CA ILE A 112 1.90 16.31 -0.12
C ILE A 112 1.12 16.97 -1.27
N ALA A 113 -0.06 17.53 -0.99
CA ALA A 113 -0.87 18.23 -1.99
C ALA A 113 -0.13 19.44 -2.59
N CYS A 114 0.49 20.26 -1.74
CA CYS A 114 1.31 21.39 -2.19
C CYS A 114 2.47 20.95 -3.09
N GLU A 115 3.15 19.84 -2.75
CA GLU A 115 4.23 19.30 -3.58
C GLU A 115 3.71 18.81 -4.93
N ALA A 116 2.58 18.10 -4.95
CA ALA A 116 1.94 17.64 -6.18
C ALA A 116 1.49 18.82 -7.07
N VAL A 117 0.78 19.79 -6.51
CA VAL A 117 0.30 20.99 -7.24
C VAL A 117 1.48 21.80 -7.77
N LYS A 118 2.50 22.05 -6.95
CA LYS A 118 3.72 22.77 -7.38
C LYS A 118 4.37 22.06 -8.57
N SER A 119 4.48 20.72 -8.51
CA SER A 119 5.11 19.92 -9.57
C SER A 119 4.30 19.98 -10.87
N LEU A 120 2.97 19.86 -10.78
CA LEU A 120 2.08 19.97 -11.94
C LEU A 120 2.13 21.36 -12.60
N LEU A 121 2.07 22.43 -11.81
CA LEU A 121 2.15 23.80 -12.32
C LEU A 121 3.52 24.15 -12.94
N SER A 122 4.56 23.42 -12.58
CA SER A 122 5.91 23.59 -13.13
C SER A 122 6.19 22.67 -14.32
N SER A 123 5.24 21.80 -14.68
CA SER A 123 5.39 20.83 -15.77
C SER A 123 4.79 21.37 -17.07
N GLU A 124 5.33 20.92 -18.20
CA GLU A 124 4.74 21.20 -19.50
C GLU A 124 3.62 20.21 -19.81
N SER A 125 2.48 20.71 -20.28
CA SER A 125 1.40 19.86 -20.77
C SER A 125 1.78 19.25 -22.12
N SER A 126 1.57 17.95 -22.26
CA SER A 126 1.70 17.23 -23.53
C SER A 126 0.37 16.64 -23.96
N SER A 127 0.10 16.59 -25.27
CA SER A 127 -1.05 15.85 -25.78
C SER A 127 -0.88 14.35 -25.51
N VAL A 128 -1.91 13.74 -24.94
CA VAL A 128 -1.91 12.28 -24.69
C VAL A 128 -2.13 11.56 -26.01
N ARG A 129 -1.15 10.77 -26.45
CA ARG A 129 -1.22 9.98 -27.69
C ARG A 129 -2.21 8.81 -27.60
N GLY A 130 -2.44 8.31 -26.40
CA GLY A 130 -3.32 7.19 -26.13
C GLY A 130 -3.25 6.75 -24.67
N VAL A 131 -4.09 5.78 -24.34
CA VAL A 131 -4.08 5.07 -23.06
C VAL A 131 -4.00 3.58 -23.37
N TRP A 132 -3.00 2.91 -22.82
CA TRP A 132 -2.78 1.47 -23.00
C TRP A 132 -2.80 0.77 -21.65
N ALA A 133 -3.34 -0.43 -21.61
CA ALA A 133 -3.39 -1.22 -20.38
C ALA A 133 -2.98 -2.65 -20.69
N ALA A 134 -2.15 -3.21 -19.82
CA ALA A 134 -1.76 -4.60 -19.88
C ALA A 134 -1.78 -5.22 -18.49
N ARG A 135 -2.00 -6.53 -18.43
CA ARG A 135 -1.93 -7.29 -17.18
C ARG A 135 -1.23 -8.62 -17.38
N ARG A 136 -0.68 -9.15 -16.30
CA ARG A 136 -0.11 -10.49 -16.21
C ARG A 136 -0.66 -11.20 -15.00
N HIS A 137 -1.18 -12.40 -15.21
CA HIS A 137 -1.49 -13.30 -14.10
C HIS A 137 -0.18 -13.86 -13.55
N VAL A 138 -0.03 -13.84 -12.23
CA VAL A 138 1.16 -14.31 -11.53
C VAL A 138 0.73 -15.37 -10.52
N GLU A 139 1.45 -16.48 -10.53
CA GLU A 139 1.31 -17.54 -9.55
C GLU A 139 2.39 -17.41 -8.48
N LEU A 140 2.00 -17.27 -7.23
CA LEU A 140 2.89 -17.13 -6.08
C LEU A 140 2.70 -18.34 -5.17
N LYS A 141 3.79 -18.98 -4.74
CA LYS A 141 3.71 -20.00 -3.70
C LYS A 141 3.35 -19.34 -2.38
N ILE A 142 2.41 -19.94 -1.66
CA ILE A 142 2.09 -19.53 -0.29
C ILE A 142 2.81 -20.43 0.70
N ARG A 143 3.06 -19.86 1.88
CA ARG A 143 3.65 -20.57 3.01
C ARG A 143 2.68 -21.62 3.54
N GLU A 144 3.22 -22.61 4.24
CA GLU A 144 2.39 -23.57 4.98
C GLU A 144 1.71 -22.89 6.18
N PHE A 145 0.43 -23.19 6.36
CA PHE A 145 -0.37 -22.73 7.48
C PHE A 145 -0.83 -23.90 8.34
N PRO A 146 -0.97 -23.72 9.67
CA PRO A 146 -1.59 -24.73 10.51
C PRO A 146 -3.04 -24.93 10.07
N ARG A 147 -3.45 -26.17 9.84
CA ARG A 147 -4.85 -26.49 9.54
C ARG A 147 -5.73 -26.10 10.71
N ILE A 148 -6.83 -25.40 10.42
CA ILE A 148 -7.80 -24.97 11.42
C ILE A 148 -9.09 -25.75 11.29
N SER A 149 -9.43 -26.56 12.30
CA SER A 149 -10.70 -27.29 12.31
C SER A 149 -11.89 -26.35 12.57
N ASP A 150 -13.07 -26.72 12.04
CA ASP A 150 -14.31 -25.98 12.31
C ASP A 150 -14.64 -25.96 13.80
N GLU A 151 -14.31 -27.03 14.51
CA GLU A 151 -14.50 -27.12 15.96
C GLU A 151 -13.64 -26.10 16.72
N GLU A 152 -12.36 -25.95 16.35
CA GLU A 152 -11.47 -24.97 16.99
C GLU A 152 -11.95 -23.53 16.71
N LEU A 153 -12.39 -23.26 15.47
CA LEU A 153 -12.93 -21.95 15.10
C LEU A 153 -14.18 -21.61 15.92
N GLU A 154 -15.13 -22.53 16.01
CA GLU A 154 -16.37 -22.30 16.76
C GLU A 154 -16.15 -22.29 18.28
N ALA A 155 -15.18 -23.04 18.79
CA ALA A 155 -14.75 -22.90 20.19
C ALA A 155 -14.21 -21.49 20.47
N THR A 156 -13.31 -20.99 19.61
CA THR A 156 -12.75 -19.64 19.74
C THR A 156 -13.83 -18.56 19.60
N ARG A 157 -14.81 -18.77 18.70
CA ARG A 157 -15.95 -17.86 18.49
C ARG A 157 -16.83 -17.77 19.73
N ARG A 158 -17.07 -18.90 20.40
CA ARG A 158 -17.80 -18.94 21.69
C ARG A 158 -17.03 -18.22 22.79
N SER A 159 -15.73 -18.48 22.94
CA SER A 159 -14.87 -17.77 23.92
C SER A 159 -14.86 -16.27 23.70
N PHE A 160 -14.81 -15.81 22.44
CA PHE A 160 -14.87 -14.39 22.10
C PHE A 160 -16.18 -13.74 22.56
N LYS A 161 -17.32 -14.38 22.26
CA LYS A 161 -18.66 -13.91 22.69
C LYS A 161 -18.79 -13.87 24.21
N ASP A 162 -18.26 -14.87 24.91
CA ASP A 162 -18.24 -14.92 26.38
C ASP A 162 -17.39 -13.80 26.98
N ALA A 163 -16.20 -13.56 26.43
CA ALA A 163 -15.33 -12.45 26.86
C ALA A 163 -16.00 -11.08 26.69
N LEU A 164 -16.71 -10.87 25.57
CA LEU A 164 -17.51 -9.66 25.36
C LEU A 164 -18.64 -9.53 26.37
N ALA A 165 -19.42 -10.61 26.60
CA ALA A 165 -20.54 -10.59 27.53
C ALA A 165 -20.10 -10.30 28.97
N LYS A 166 -18.90 -10.72 29.36
CA LYS A 166 -18.29 -10.45 30.67
C LYS A 166 -17.60 -9.08 30.78
N GLY A 167 -17.59 -8.29 29.70
CA GLY A 167 -16.88 -7.00 29.65
C GLY A 167 -15.35 -7.14 29.73
N ASN A 168 -14.80 -8.32 29.44
CA ASN A 168 -13.35 -8.55 29.39
C ASN A 168 -12.78 -8.11 28.04
N TRP A 169 -12.66 -6.79 27.85
CA TRP A 169 -12.24 -6.19 26.59
C TRP A 169 -10.84 -6.62 26.13
N GLY A 170 -9.91 -6.83 27.07
CA GLY A 170 -8.55 -7.27 26.77
C GLY A 170 -8.52 -8.66 26.15
N GLU A 171 -9.26 -9.60 26.74
CA GLU A 171 -9.39 -10.96 26.20
C GLU A 171 -10.20 -11.00 24.90
N ALA A 172 -11.30 -10.23 24.84
CA ALA A 172 -12.10 -10.12 23.63
C ALA A 172 -11.27 -9.60 22.45
N SER A 173 -10.38 -8.63 22.66
CA SER A 173 -9.47 -8.13 21.62
C SER A 173 -8.51 -9.22 21.11
N LYS A 174 -7.89 -9.98 22.00
CA LYS A 174 -7.00 -11.10 21.64
C LYS A 174 -7.72 -12.19 20.85
N LEU A 175 -8.91 -12.58 21.31
CA LEU A 175 -9.72 -13.59 20.66
C LEU A 175 -10.28 -13.12 19.32
N ARG A 176 -10.64 -11.83 19.19
CA ARG A 176 -11.02 -11.23 17.90
C ARG A 176 -9.87 -11.33 16.90
N PHE A 177 -8.65 -11.00 17.32
CA PHE A 177 -7.48 -11.16 16.46
C PHE A 177 -7.28 -12.62 16.07
N ARG A 178 -7.29 -13.56 17.03
CA ARG A 178 -7.19 -15.00 16.75
C ARG A 178 -8.28 -15.52 15.81
N LEU A 179 -9.52 -15.01 15.91
CA LEU A 179 -10.58 -15.38 14.98
C LEU A 179 -10.32 -14.89 13.57
N ALA A 180 -9.94 -13.62 13.41
CA ALA A 180 -9.62 -13.06 12.10
C ALA A 180 -8.48 -13.83 11.41
N MET A 181 -7.49 -14.26 12.20
CA MET A 181 -6.38 -15.11 11.80
C MET A 181 -6.85 -16.49 11.28
N MET A 182 -7.67 -17.18 12.07
CA MET A 182 -8.20 -18.50 11.73
C MET A 182 -9.08 -18.45 10.48
N GLU A 183 -9.95 -17.44 10.38
CA GLU A 183 -10.79 -17.20 9.21
C GLU A 183 -9.95 -16.89 7.96
N LEU A 184 -8.84 -16.16 8.12
CA LEU A 184 -7.90 -15.93 7.01
C LEU A 184 -7.26 -17.24 6.54
N VAL A 185 -6.77 -18.09 7.44
CA VAL A 185 -6.19 -19.39 7.07
C VAL A 185 -7.19 -20.24 6.29
N LYS A 186 -8.44 -20.37 6.77
CA LYS A 186 -9.47 -21.15 6.06
C LYS A 186 -9.75 -20.59 4.66
N ARG A 187 -9.86 -19.27 4.53
CA ARG A 187 -10.03 -18.62 3.21
C ARG A 187 -8.85 -18.88 2.28
N LEU A 188 -7.62 -18.95 2.81
CA LEU A 188 -6.44 -19.28 2.02
C LEU A 188 -6.44 -20.75 1.58
N GLU A 189 -6.82 -21.69 2.46
CA GLU A 189 -6.97 -23.10 2.09
C GLU A 189 -8.00 -23.28 0.96
N GLU A 190 -9.12 -22.55 1.01
CA GLU A 190 -10.14 -22.55 -0.05
C GLU A 190 -9.67 -21.88 -1.34
N ARG A 191 -8.97 -20.74 -1.24
CA ARG A 191 -8.49 -19.95 -2.40
C ARG A 191 -7.28 -20.61 -3.08
N CYS A 192 -6.47 -21.35 -2.33
CA CYS A 192 -5.19 -21.90 -2.74
C CYS A 192 -5.04 -23.37 -2.32
N PRO A 193 -5.93 -24.28 -2.78
CA PRO A 193 -5.92 -25.69 -2.38
C PRO A 193 -4.66 -26.44 -2.81
N ASP A 194 -3.96 -25.92 -3.82
CA ASP A 194 -2.69 -26.41 -4.36
C ASP A 194 -1.46 -25.69 -3.77
N GLY A 195 -1.65 -24.82 -2.77
CA GLY A 195 -0.58 -23.99 -2.22
C GLY A 195 -0.11 -22.87 -3.17
N VAL A 196 -0.90 -22.54 -4.19
CA VAL A 196 -0.58 -21.51 -5.17
C VAL A 196 -1.62 -20.39 -5.12
N LEU A 197 -1.16 -19.19 -4.79
CA LEU A 197 -1.93 -17.96 -4.88
C LEU A 197 -1.85 -17.42 -6.30
N ARG A 198 -3.02 -17.26 -6.92
CA ARG A 198 -3.20 -16.63 -8.22
C ARG A 198 -3.59 -15.17 -8.01
N THR A 199 -2.79 -14.27 -8.55
CA THR A 199 -2.96 -12.81 -8.49
C THR A 199 -2.55 -12.19 -9.81
N GLU A 200 -2.49 -10.87 -9.89
CA GLU A 200 -2.08 -10.16 -11.11
C GLU A 200 -1.20 -8.94 -10.82
N VAL A 201 -0.34 -8.62 -11.79
CA VAL A 201 0.27 -7.30 -11.94
C VAL A 201 -0.42 -6.61 -13.11
N GLN A 202 -0.75 -5.34 -12.95
CA GLN A 202 -1.38 -4.54 -13.99
C GLN A 202 -0.58 -3.26 -14.22
N ALA A 203 -0.49 -2.82 -15.47
CA ALA A 203 0.11 -1.53 -15.80
C ALA A 203 -0.82 -0.76 -16.75
N LEU A 204 -0.88 0.56 -16.54
CA LEU A 204 -1.59 1.52 -17.37
C LEU A 204 -0.58 2.57 -17.86
N ARG A 205 -0.45 2.74 -19.17
CA ARG A 205 0.33 3.82 -19.79
C ARG A 205 -0.60 4.93 -20.25
N ILE A 206 -0.27 6.16 -19.89
CA ILE A 206 -0.96 7.38 -20.30
C ILE A 206 0.10 8.35 -20.84
N GLY A 207 0.21 8.46 -22.17
CA GLY A 207 1.33 9.19 -22.78
C GLY A 207 2.68 8.60 -22.36
N ASP A 208 3.55 9.40 -21.76
CA ASP A 208 4.87 8.97 -21.28
C ASP A 208 4.88 8.59 -19.78
N ALA A 209 3.71 8.59 -19.13
CA ALA A 209 3.55 8.13 -17.76
C ALA A 209 3.04 6.69 -17.72
N VAL A 210 3.52 5.93 -16.73
CA VAL A 210 3.01 4.58 -16.42
C VAL A 210 2.60 4.50 -14.95
N VAL A 211 1.48 3.81 -14.71
CA VAL A 211 0.99 3.44 -13.38
C VAL A 211 1.03 1.93 -13.27
N VAL A 212 1.81 1.40 -12.34
CA VAL A 212 1.97 -0.04 -12.09
C VAL A 212 1.20 -0.42 -10.83
N GLY A 213 0.18 -1.24 -10.95
CA GLY A 213 -0.58 -1.82 -9.85
C GLY A 213 0.03 -3.15 -9.38
N LEU A 214 0.36 -3.23 -8.10
CA LEU A 214 0.81 -4.43 -7.42
C LEU A 214 -0.22 -4.87 -6.37
N PRO A 215 -0.40 -6.19 -6.18
CA PRO A 215 -1.29 -6.72 -5.15
C PRO A 215 -0.67 -6.54 -3.76
N GLY A 216 -1.49 -6.40 -2.73
CA GLY A 216 -1.02 -6.37 -1.33
C GLY A 216 -0.14 -5.16 -0.98
N GLU A 217 0.78 -5.35 -0.03
CA GLU A 217 1.57 -4.29 0.61
C GLU A 217 3.08 -4.45 0.31
N PRO A 218 3.56 -4.05 -0.88
CA PRO A 218 4.97 -4.12 -1.24
C PRO A 218 5.83 -3.19 -0.40
N PHE A 219 6.98 -3.70 0.05
CA PHE A 219 8.01 -2.88 0.67
C PHE A 219 8.55 -1.83 -0.29
N VAL A 220 9.09 -0.76 0.25
CA VAL A 220 9.57 0.39 -0.52
C VAL A 220 10.60 -0.01 -1.58
N GLU A 221 11.49 -0.96 -1.29
CA GLU A 221 12.50 -1.45 -2.23
C GLU A 221 11.87 -2.09 -3.48
N VAL A 222 10.70 -2.73 -3.35
CA VAL A 222 9.96 -3.31 -4.48
C VAL A 222 9.54 -2.20 -5.45
N GLY A 223 8.94 -1.13 -4.92
CA GLY A 223 8.55 0.03 -5.72
C GLY A 223 9.75 0.73 -6.35
N LEU A 224 10.82 0.94 -5.58
CA LEU A 224 12.06 1.57 -6.06
C LEU A 224 12.72 0.75 -7.19
N ARG A 225 12.73 -0.58 -7.10
CA ARG A 225 13.26 -1.45 -8.17
C ARG A 225 12.48 -1.31 -9.47
N ILE A 226 11.16 -1.22 -9.41
CA ILE A 226 10.31 -1.01 -10.59
C ILE A 226 10.57 0.37 -11.19
N LYS A 227 10.54 1.43 -10.36
CA LYS A 227 10.84 2.80 -10.79
C LYS A 227 12.22 2.90 -11.47
N ALA A 228 13.25 2.32 -10.85
CA ALA A 228 14.62 2.35 -11.37
C ALA A 228 14.81 1.59 -12.70
N SER A 229 13.95 0.60 -12.98
CA SER A 229 14.00 -0.19 -14.21
C SER A 229 13.17 0.42 -15.35
N SER A 230 12.27 1.36 -15.03
CA SER A 230 11.36 1.97 -15.99
C SER A 230 12.05 3.07 -16.81
N ARG A 231 11.76 3.11 -18.12
CA ARG A 231 12.19 4.18 -19.03
C ARG A 231 11.11 5.24 -19.26
N ALA A 232 9.96 5.11 -18.62
CA ALA A 232 8.88 6.09 -18.71
C ALA A 232 9.31 7.44 -18.12
N GLY A 233 8.76 8.54 -18.63
CA GLY A 233 9.01 9.88 -18.07
C GLY A 233 8.49 10.02 -16.64
N LEU A 234 7.44 9.26 -16.29
CA LEU A 234 6.90 9.16 -14.94
C LEU A 234 6.48 7.71 -14.65
N THR A 235 6.90 7.15 -13.52
CA THR A 235 6.49 5.80 -13.08
C THR A 235 5.88 5.87 -11.69
N MET A 236 4.57 5.68 -11.61
CA MET A 236 3.86 5.51 -10.34
C MET A 236 3.74 4.03 -10.02
N VAL A 237 3.96 3.67 -8.76
CA VAL A 237 3.69 2.31 -8.26
C VAL A 237 2.53 2.42 -7.29
N ALA A 238 1.46 1.67 -7.53
CA ALA A 238 0.32 1.56 -6.65
C ALA A 238 0.35 0.20 -5.96
N GLY A 239 0.57 0.20 -4.63
CA GLY A 239 0.24 -0.95 -3.81
C GLY A 239 -1.28 -1.09 -3.67
N TYR A 240 -1.74 -2.16 -3.02
CA TYR A 240 -3.16 -2.42 -2.75
C TYR A 240 -4.03 -2.48 -4.02
N ALA A 241 -3.44 -2.79 -5.17
CA ALA A 241 -4.15 -2.83 -6.45
C ALA A 241 -4.67 -4.25 -6.73
N ASN A 242 -5.93 -4.34 -7.15
CA ASN A 242 -6.66 -5.56 -7.57
C ASN A 242 -6.86 -6.64 -6.49
N ASP A 243 -5.84 -6.96 -5.69
CA ASP A 243 -5.88 -7.97 -4.63
C ASP A 243 -5.30 -7.48 -3.29
N ALA A 244 -5.82 -8.03 -2.19
CA ALA A 244 -5.27 -7.86 -0.85
C ALA A 244 -4.63 -9.17 -0.36
N ILE A 245 -3.32 -9.32 -0.58
CA ILE A 245 -2.56 -10.55 -0.30
C ILE A 245 -1.60 -10.44 0.89
N GLY A 246 -1.71 -9.36 1.67
CA GLY A 246 -0.79 -9.05 2.76
C GLY A 246 0.53 -8.43 2.28
N TYR A 247 1.54 -8.44 3.14
CA TYR A 247 2.86 -7.88 2.89
C TYR A 247 3.63 -8.65 1.84
N LEU A 248 4.36 -7.89 1.02
CA LEU A 248 5.32 -8.37 0.04
C LEU A 248 6.71 -7.85 0.43
N PRO A 249 7.36 -8.51 1.41
CA PRO A 249 8.68 -8.14 1.89
C PRO A 249 9.79 -8.48 0.88
N THR A 250 10.95 -7.88 1.06
CA THR A 250 12.19 -8.34 0.41
C THR A 250 12.62 -9.71 0.96
N ASP A 251 13.46 -10.44 0.21
CA ASP A 251 13.93 -11.75 0.64
C ASP A 251 14.80 -11.64 1.91
N GLU A 252 15.57 -10.57 2.03
CA GLU A 252 16.39 -10.27 3.20
C GLU A 252 15.54 -10.01 4.44
N ALA A 253 14.37 -9.37 4.30
CA ALA A 253 13.50 -9.06 5.43
C ALA A 253 12.95 -10.32 6.12
N PHE A 254 12.84 -11.45 5.42
CA PHE A 254 12.47 -12.72 6.05
C PHE A 254 13.53 -13.23 7.03
N GLU A 255 14.82 -12.86 6.87
CA GLU A 255 15.89 -13.22 7.81
C GLU A 255 15.86 -12.35 9.06
N GLU A 256 15.45 -11.09 8.89
CA GLU A 256 15.34 -10.11 9.97
C GLU A 256 14.16 -10.39 10.90
N GLY A 257 13.12 -11.09 10.41
CA GLY A 257 11.88 -11.31 11.16
C GLY A 257 11.04 -10.03 11.29
N GLY A 258 10.14 -10.01 12.29
CA GLY A 258 9.24 -8.89 12.55
C GLY A 258 7.81 -9.10 12.03
N TYR A 259 6.97 -8.09 12.22
CA TYR A 259 5.52 -8.18 11.96
C TYR A 259 5.23 -8.50 10.50
N GLU A 260 5.80 -7.72 9.58
CA GLU A 260 5.47 -7.77 8.15
C GLU A 260 5.91 -9.06 7.44
N VAL A 261 6.72 -9.91 8.10
CA VAL A 261 7.16 -11.21 7.54
C VAL A 261 6.58 -12.39 8.33
N SER A 262 5.73 -12.11 9.32
CA SER A 262 5.08 -13.11 10.15
C SER A 262 3.77 -13.61 9.54
N LEU A 263 3.40 -14.85 9.86
CA LEU A 263 2.08 -15.34 9.52
C LEU A 263 1.04 -14.66 10.43
N PRO A 264 -0.06 -14.18 9.84
CA PRO A 264 -0.56 -14.46 8.50
C PRO A 264 -0.48 -13.23 7.60
N VAL A 265 0.21 -12.17 8.04
CA VAL A 265 0.21 -10.89 7.35
C VAL A 265 1.16 -10.93 6.16
N CYS A 266 2.08 -11.88 6.10
CA CYS A 266 2.83 -12.26 4.90
C CYS A 266 2.60 -13.73 4.57
N ILE A 267 1.71 -13.98 3.63
CA ILE A 267 1.28 -15.33 3.25
C ILE A 267 2.17 -15.99 2.19
N VAL A 268 2.95 -15.18 1.46
CA VAL A 268 3.76 -15.64 0.33
C VAL A 268 5.14 -16.12 0.79
N GLU A 269 5.75 -17.02 0.00
CA GLU A 269 7.14 -17.44 0.19
C GLU A 269 8.16 -16.39 -0.28
N ARG A 270 9.44 -16.63 0.03
CA ARG A 270 10.57 -15.89 -0.55
C ARG A 270 10.53 -15.96 -2.08
N GLY A 271 11.02 -14.90 -2.72
CA GLY A 271 11.02 -14.71 -4.17
C GLY A 271 9.72 -14.14 -4.73
N ALA A 272 8.64 -14.06 -3.95
CA ALA A 272 7.35 -13.55 -4.42
C ALA A 272 7.43 -12.07 -4.86
N ALA A 273 8.03 -11.21 -4.04
CA ALA A 273 8.21 -9.80 -4.38
C ALA A 273 9.08 -9.60 -5.63
N SER A 274 10.20 -10.34 -5.74
CA SER A 274 11.07 -10.30 -6.92
C SER A 274 10.35 -10.75 -8.19
N ARG A 275 9.52 -11.80 -8.11
CA ARG A 275 8.71 -12.25 -9.25
C ARG A 275 7.72 -11.17 -9.71
N LEU A 276 7.11 -10.44 -8.79
CA LEU A 276 6.21 -9.33 -9.13
C LEU A 276 6.97 -8.15 -9.77
N VAL A 277 8.19 -7.85 -9.30
CA VAL A 277 9.06 -6.84 -9.95
C VAL A 277 9.36 -7.25 -11.39
N ASP A 278 9.76 -8.49 -11.62
CA ASP A 278 10.11 -8.96 -12.97
C ASP A 278 8.93 -8.84 -13.95
N GLU A 279 7.73 -9.26 -13.53
CA GLU A 279 6.53 -9.15 -14.36
C GLU A 279 6.08 -7.69 -14.55
N ALA A 280 6.22 -6.85 -13.52
CA ALA A 280 5.95 -5.41 -13.62
C ALA A 280 6.88 -4.72 -14.62
N THR A 281 8.19 -5.00 -14.56
CA THR A 281 9.18 -4.42 -15.47
C THR A 281 8.91 -4.84 -16.92
N ARG A 282 8.63 -6.13 -17.17
CA ARG A 282 8.27 -6.60 -18.51
C ARG A 282 7.02 -5.92 -19.04
N LEU A 283 5.97 -5.79 -18.22
CA LEU A 283 4.75 -5.10 -18.60
C LEU A 283 4.98 -3.64 -18.97
N VAL A 284 5.83 -2.93 -18.20
CA VAL A 284 6.18 -1.55 -18.51
C VAL A 284 6.94 -1.46 -19.83
N GLU A 285 7.93 -2.34 -20.06
CA GLU A 285 8.70 -2.36 -21.31
C GLU A 285 7.82 -2.64 -22.53
N GLU A 286 6.89 -3.60 -22.43
CA GLU A 286 5.91 -3.90 -23.47
C GLU A 286 5.05 -2.67 -23.80
N LEU A 287 4.47 -2.03 -22.78
CA LEU A 287 3.62 -0.85 -22.97
C LEU A 287 4.38 0.34 -23.55
N LEU A 288 5.67 0.50 -23.22
CA LEU A 288 6.52 1.56 -23.77
C LEU A 288 6.98 1.27 -25.20
N ALA A 289 7.05 0.01 -25.61
CA ALA A 289 7.34 -0.38 -26.99
C ALA A 289 6.13 -0.13 -27.93
N GLU A 290 4.92 -0.06 -27.38
CA GLU A 290 3.70 0.25 -28.12
C GLU A 290 3.51 1.77 -28.32
N GLY A 291 4.01 2.33 -29.42
CA GLY A 291 3.68 3.70 -29.90
C GLY A 291 4.46 4.85 -29.27
#